data_AF-A0AAJ6AMR4-F1
#
_entry.id   AF-A0AAJ6AMR4-F1
#
_cell.length_a   1.000
_cell.length_b   1.000
_cell.length_c   1.000
_cell.angle_alpha   90.00
_cell.angle_beta   90.00
_cell.angle_gamma   90.00
#
_symmetry.space_group_name_H-M   'P 1'
#
loop_
_entity.id
_entity.type
_entity.pdbx_description
1 polymer ?
#
loop_
_entity_poly.entity_id
_entity_poly.type
_entity_poly.pdbx_seq_one_letter_code
_entity_poly.pdbx_strand_id
1 'polypeptide(L)'
;MTFRYRAVHSPHTATSVSTRAHRGLALLAGLALVGSLGLSGCVESEHREATPDGNAAPTHVAPDHFPDNQLGDTGRWILNQINGNRAIDRSDWYDRVAPELTEQIPVDSLVGTLNAELRPQKPYVMTHYEQTDQASAMMTLTPDISAQPLDLHFSIDEAGRLTELWYRDTNDPSASADPSDEASADPS
;
A
#
# COMPACT_ATOMS: atom_id res chain seq x y z
N MET A 1 -2.14 42.91 -26.65
CA MET A 1 -3.35 42.78 -25.81
C MET A 1 -2.91 42.70 -24.36
N THR A 2 -3.22 43.72 -23.56
CA THR A 2 -2.66 43.93 -22.22
C THR A 2 -3.71 43.58 -21.17
N PHE A 3 -3.54 42.46 -20.47
CA PHE A 3 -4.43 42.07 -19.38
C PHE A 3 -3.92 42.64 -18.05
N ARG A 4 -4.63 43.63 -17.53
CA ARG A 4 -4.45 44.16 -16.17
C ARG A 4 -5.38 43.38 -15.23
N TYR A 5 -4.84 42.45 -14.46
CA TYR A 5 -5.60 41.81 -13.38
C TYR A 5 -5.55 42.69 -12.12
N ARG A 6 -6.74 43.08 -11.65
CA ARG A 6 -6.96 43.85 -10.43
C ARG A 6 -6.99 42.87 -9.25
N ALA A 7 -6.01 42.96 -8.37
CA ALA A 7 -5.98 42.21 -7.11
C ALA A 7 -7.14 42.65 -6.21
N VAL A 8 -8.10 41.74 -5.96
CA VAL A 8 -9.06 41.89 -4.87
C VAL A 8 -8.42 41.27 -3.63
N HIS A 9 -7.96 42.15 -2.74
CA HIS A 9 -7.54 41.79 -1.40
C HIS A 9 -8.78 41.45 -0.56
N SER A 10 -8.90 40.21 -0.10
CA SER A 10 -9.77 39.86 1.02
C SER A 10 -8.91 39.52 2.23
N PRO A 11 -8.91 40.35 3.29
CA PRO A 11 -8.33 39.97 4.57
C PRO A 11 -9.34 39.10 5.34
N HIS A 12 -9.16 37.78 5.32
CA HIS A 12 -9.79 36.94 6.33
C HIS A 12 -8.82 36.73 7.48
N THR A 13 -9.14 37.44 8.55
CA THR A 13 -8.55 37.41 9.89
C THR A 13 -8.35 35.99 10.41
N ALA A 14 -7.11 35.68 10.75
CA ALA A 14 -6.75 34.54 11.58
C ALA A 14 -7.44 34.67 12.96
N THR A 15 -8.23 33.68 13.33
CA THR A 15 -8.68 33.51 14.72
C THR A 15 -8.07 32.22 15.24
N SER A 16 -6.93 32.38 15.91
CA SER A 16 -6.31 31.37 16.76
C SER A 16 -7.21 31.15 17.98
N VAL A 17 -7.63 29.91 18.22
CA VAL A 17 -8.20 29.50 19.51
C VAL A 17 -7.30 28.41 20.07
N SER A 18 -6.56 28.77 21.11
CA SER A 18 -5.80 27.86 21.96
C SER A 18 -6.57 27.57 23.25
N THR A 19 -6.12 26.52 23.95
CA THR A 19 -6.51 26.04 25.30
C THR A 19 -7.79 25.19 25.33
N ARG A 20 -7.91 24.13 26.14
CA ARG A 20 -7.25 23.82 27.41
C ARG A 20 -7.37 22.32 27.70
N ALA A 21 -6.31 21.76 28.29
CA ALA A 21 -6.30 20.41 28.84
C ALA A 21 -7.36 20.23 29.93
N HIS A 22 -8.15 19.17 29.84
CA HIS A 22 -8.97 18.70 30.95
C HIS A 22 -8.41 17.36 31.44
N ARG A 23 -7.59 17.46 32.49
CA ARG A 23 -7.39 16.37 33.46
C ARG A 23 -8.72 16.15 34.18
N GLY A 24 -9.28 14.95 34.03
CA GLY A 24 -10.49 14.52 34.73
C GLY A 24 -10.31 13.10 35.23
N LEU A 25 -9.69 12.98 36.40
CA LEU A 25 -9.64 11.78 37.22
C LEU A 25 -11.06 11.49 37.76
N ALA A 26 -11.62 10.32 37.47
CA ALA A 26 -12.71 9.77 38.27
C ALA A 26 -12.62 8.22 38.25
N LEU A 27 -12.12 7.69 39.35
CA LEU A 27 -12.36 6.32 39.80
C LEU A 27 -13.88 6.07 39.86
N LEU A 28 -14.31 4.82 39.58
CA LEU A 28 -15.16 4.04 40.50
C LEU A 28 -15.30 2.59 40.02
N ALA A 29 -15.24 1.69 41.00
CA ALA A 29 -15.25 0.25 40.90
C ALA A 29 -16.65 -0.35 40.74
N GLY A 30 -16.73 -1.58 40.23
CA GLY A 30 -17.91 -2.45 40.28
C GLY A 30 -17.58 -3.80 39.64
N LEU A 31 -17.02 -4.75 40.39
CA LEU A 31 -17.65 -5.86 41.12
C LEU A 31 -18.29 -6.94 40.21
N ALA A 32 -17.85 -8.17 40.47
CA ALA A 32 -17.96 -9.38 39.66
C ALA A 32 -19.35 -10.02 39.55
N LEU A 33 -19.54 -10.85 38.52
CA LEU A 33 -20.56 -11.90 38.51
C LEU A 33 -19.99 -13.20 37.93
N VAL A 34 -19.96 -14.22 38.78
CA VAL A 34 -19.55 -15.60 38.54
C VAL A 34 -20.75 -16.41 38.04
N GLY A 35 -20.55 -17.30 37.06
CA GLY A 35 -21.48 -18.38 36.70
C GLY A 35 -21.15 -18.92 35.31
N SER A 36 -21.23 -20.21 34.95
CA SER A 36 -21.47 -21.47 35.66
C SER A 36 -20.89 -22.57 34.74
N LEU A 37 -20.35 -23.66 35.31
CA LEU A 37 -19.95 -24.84 34.54
C LEU A 37 -21.19 -25.55 33.95
N GLY A 38 -21.13 -25.88 32.67
CA GLY A 38 -22.03 -26.82 32.00
C GLY A 38 -21.21 -27.99 31.44
N LEU A 39 -21.39 -29.17 32.04
CA LEU A 39 -20.93 -30.47 31.52
C LEU A 39 -22.05 -31.13 30.72
N SER A 40 -21.62 -32.00 29.80
CA SER A 40 -22.35 -33.14 29.21
C SER A 40 -22.94 -32.92 27.81
N GLY A 41 -22.39 -33.69 26.85
CA GLY A 41 -22.94 -33.82 25.51
C GLY A 41 -22.02 -34.54 24.51
N CYS A 42 -21.49 -35.72 24.86
CA CYS A 42 -20.99 -36.64 23.82
C CYS A 42 -22.19 -37.26 23.11
N VAL A 43 -22.36 -36.95 21.83
CA VAL A 43 -23.10 -37.81 20.90
C VAL A 43 -22.19 -38.11 19.71
N GLU A 44 -21.75 -39.37 19.70
CA GLU A 44 -21.37 -40.19 18.56
C GLU A 44 -22.22 -39.85 17.33
N SER A 45 -21.61 -39.54 16.18
CA SER A 45 -22.17 -39.85 14.86
C SER A 45 -21.10 -39.76 13.76
N GLU A 46 -20.77 -40.94 13.25
CA GLU A 46 -20.74 -41.26 11.81
C GLU A 46 -19.52 -40.80 10.99
N HIS A 47 -18.70 -41.82 10.71
CA HIS A 47 -17.87 -41.97 9.52
C HIS A 47 -18.49 -41.28 8.29
N ARG A 48 -17.94 -40.13 7.90
CA ARG A 48 -18.19 -39.51 6.60
C ARG A 48 -17.00 -39.83 5.72
N GLU A 49 -17.20 -40.75 4.78
CA GLU A 49 -16.30 -40.96 3.65
C GLU A 49 -16.00 -39.60 3.01
N ALA A 50 -14.72 -39.22 3.01
CA ALA A 50 -14.23 -38.08 2.29
C ALA A 50 -14.31 -38.39 0.79
N THR A 51 -15.39 -37.94 0.15
CA THR A 51 -15.39 -37.67 -1.28
C THR A 51 -14.19 -36.75 -1.59
N PRO A 52 -13.39 -36.99 -2.64
CA PRO A 52 -12.34 -36.06 -3.01
C PRO A 52 -13.00 -34.74 -3.38
N ASP A 53 -12.87 -33.75 -2.50
CA ASP A 53 -13.31 -32.40 -2.76
C ASP A 53 -12.58 -31.89 -3.99
N GLY A 54 -13.34 -31.75 -5.08
CA GLY A 54 -12.99 -30.95 -6.26
C GLY A 54 -12.99 -29.45 -5.94
N ASN A 55 -12.45 -29.09 -4.79
CA ASN A 55 -12.19 -27.73 -4.38
C ASN A 55 -10.68 -27.64 -4.13
N ALA A 56 -9.92 -27.71 -5.22
CA ALA A 56 -8.53 -27.28 -5.18
C ALA A 56 -8.55 -25.85 -4.62
N ALA A 57 -8.07 -25.70 -3.38
CA ALA A 57 -7.75 -24.39 -2.84
C ALA A 57 -6.93 -23.67 -3.92
N PRO A 58 -7.16 -22.37 -4.18
CA PRO A 58 -6.28 -21.63 -5.07
C PRO A 58 -4.85 -21.94 -4.64
N THR A 59 -4.02 -22.32 -5.62
CA THR A 59 -2.60 -22.61 -5.45
C THR A 59 -1.89 -21.29 -5.10
N HIS A 60 -2.25 -20.73 -3.96
CA HIS A 60 -1.78 -19.46 -3.47
C HIS A 60 -0.39 -19.75 -2.95
N VAL A 61 0.61 -19.34 -3.73
CA VAL A 61 1.99 -19.29 -3.26
C VAL A 61 1.96 -18.49 -1.96
N ALA A 62 2.54 -19.06 -0.90
CA ALA A 62 2.61 -18.35 0.37
C ALA A 62 3.26 -16.98 0.11
N PRO A 63 2.63 -15.86 0.50
CA PRO A 63 3.21 -14.55 0.30
C PRO A 63 4.61 -14.51 0.89
N ASP A 64 5.56 -13.89 0.18
CA ASP A 64 6.79 -13.48 0.83
C ASP A 64 6.43 -12.63 2.05
N HIS A 65 7.19 -12.75 3.13
CA HIS A 65 7.00 -11.92 4.30
C HIS A 65 7.80 -10.62 4.12
N PHE A 66 7.20 -9.48 4.48
CA PHE A 66 7.95 -8.24 4.57
C PHE A 66 9.06 -8.38 5.63
N PRO A 67 10.29 -7.93 5.36
CA PRO A 67 11.33 -7.91 6.38
C PRO A 67 10.95 -6.98 7.54
N ASP A 68 11.40 -7.31 8.74
CA ASP A 68 11.18 -6.50 9.95
C ASP A 68 12.14 -5.31 10.01
N ASN A 69 12.02 -4.41 9.03
CA ASN A 69 12.77 -3.16 8.95
C ASN A 69 11.91 -2.05 8.34
N GLN A 70 12.45 -0.82 8.30
CA GLN A 70 11.72 0.36 7.81
C GLN A 70 11.26 0.23 6.35
N LEU A 71 12.02 -0.48 5.52
CA LEU A 71 11.72 -0.71 4.11
C LEU A 71 10.53 -1.68 3.98
N GLY A 72 10.55 -2.78 4.73
CA GLY A 72 9.44 -3.74 4.79
C GLY A 72 8.15 -3.13 5.36
N ASP A 73 8.27 -2.28 6.39
CA ASP A 73 7.12 -1.54 6.94
C ASP A 73 6.54 -0.54 5.91
N THR A 74 7.39 0.09 5.10
CA THR A 74 6.96 1.00 4.03
C THR A 74 6.26 0.22 2.91
N GLY A 75 6.83 -0.90 2.45
CA GLY A 75 6.19 -1.77 1.45
C GLY A 75 4.83 -2.27 1.92
N ARG A 76 4.74 -2.72 3.18
CA ARG A 76 3.48 -3.15 3.81
C ARG A 76 2.46 -2.01 3.87
N TRP A 77 2.91 -0.81 4.21
CA TRP A 77 2.04 0.37 4.22
C TRP A 77 1.52 0.70 2.82
N ILE A 78 2.36 0.71 1.78
CA ILE A 78 1.94 0.95 0.39
C ILE A 78 0.89 -0.09 -0.04
N LEU A 79 1.15 -1.37 0.20
CA LEU A 79 0.22 -2.45 -0.14
C LEU A 79 -1.14 -2.26 0.55
N ASN A 80 -1.12 -1.84 1.83
CA ASN A 80 -2.35 -1.53 2.57
C ASN A 80 -3.09 -0.30 2.01
N GLN A 81 -2.38 0.74 1.56
CA GLN A 81 -2.99 1.89 0.90
C GLN A 81 -3.68 1.49 -0.41
N ILE A 82 -3.01 0.67 -1.23
CA ILE A 82 -3.58 0.16 -2.47
C ILE A 82 -4.81 -0.69 -2.14
N ASN A 83 -4.69 -1.69 -1.27
CA ASN A 83 -5.76 -2.64 -0.93
C ASN A 83 -6.92 -2.06 -0.08
N GLY A 84 -6.76 -0.87 0.51
CA GLY A 84 -7.75 -0.29 1.42
C GLY A 84 -9.15 -0.12 0.83
N ASN A 85 -10.18 -0.25 1.68
CA ASN A 85 -11.59 -0.18 1.28
C ASN A 85 -12.03 1.20 0.77
N ARG A 86 -11.42 2.27 1.28
CA ARG A 86 -11.65 3.66 0.82
C ARG A 86 -10.56 4.07 -0.16
N ALA A 87 -10.87 5.00 -1.07
CA ALA A 87 -9.87 5.64 -1.92
C ALA A 87 -8.70 6.17 -1.07
N ILE A 88 -7.49 6.15 -1.64
CA ILE A 88 -6.31 6.69 -0.95
C ILE A 88 -6.53 8.19 -0.75
N ASP A 89 -6.40 8.63 0.50
CA ASP A 89 -6.45 10.05 0.86
C ASP A 89 -5.05 10.64 0.77
N ARG A 90 -4.92 11.75 0.06
CA ARG A 90 -3.66 12.49 -0.06
C ARG A 90 -3.13 13.01 1.27
N SER A 91 -4.00 13.28 2.25
CA SER A 91 -3.54 13.74 3.56
C SER A 91 -2.68 12.71 4.27
N ASP A 92 -2.94 11.43 4.02
CA ASP A 92 -2.19 10.31 4.60
C ASP A 92 -0.79 10.16 3.96
N TRP A 93 -0.54 10.85 2.84
CA TRP A 93 0.70 10.75 2.05
C TRP A 93 1.64 11.93 2.20
N TYR A 94 1.18 13.12 2.59
CA TYR A 94 2.06 14.31 2.67
C TYR A 94 3.27 14.11 3.58
N ASP A 95 3.11 13.43 4.72
CA ASP A 95 4.22 13.15 5.65
C ASP A 95 5.02 11.89 5.29
N ARG A 96 4.56 11.14 4.28
CA ARG A 96 5.15 9.87 3.83
C ARG A 96 5.98 10.02 2.56
N VAL A 97 5.89 11.15 1.88
CA VAL A 97 6.63 11.44 0.65
C VAL A 97 7.69 12.49 0.96
N ALA A 98 8.93 12.21 0.54
CA ALA A 98 10.04 13.12 0.76
C ALA A 98 9.88 14.37 -0.12
N PRO A 99 10.32 15.56 0.34
CA PRO A 99 10.22 16.80 -0.43
C PRO A 99 10.76 16.67 -1.85
N GLU A 100 11.87 15.94 -2.02
CA GLU A 100 12.56 15.71 -3.29
C GLU A 100 11.68 14.96 -4.31
N LEU A 101 10.82 14.04 -3.86
CA LEU A 101 9.84 13.39 -4.73
C LEU A 101 8.67 14.34 -5.03
N THR A 102 8.22 15.13 -4.05
CA THR A 102 7.11 16.07 -4.27
C THR A 102 7.44 17.22 -5.23
N GLU A 103 8.72 17.58 -5.34
CA GLU A 103 9.22 18.55 -6.32
C GLU A 103 9.11 18.04 -7.76
N GLN A 104 9.15 16.72 -7.94
CA GLN A 104 9.05 16.07 -9.25
C GLN A 104 7.61 15.69 -9.58
N ILE A 105 6.93 15.07 -8.63
CA ILE A 105 5.55 14.59 -8.77
C ILE A 105 4.77 15.05 -7.53
N PRO A 106 3.81 15.98 -7.68
CA PRO A 106 2.96 16.38 -6.57
C PRO A 106 2.23 15.17 -5.96
N VAL A 107 2.08 15.15 -4.63
CA VAL A 107 1.40 14.05 -3.90
C VAL A 107 0.00 13.76 -4.47
N ASP A 108 -0.73 14.81 -4.87
CA ASP A 108 -2.06 14.69 -5.48
C ASP A 108 -2.02 13.85 -6.76
N SER A 109 -1.00 14.05 -7.60
CA SER A 109 -0.81 13.30 -8.85
C SER A 109 -0.44 11.86 -8.55
N LEU A 110 0.50 11.62 -7.63
CA LEU A 110 0.91 10.27 -7.23
C LEU A 110 -0.27 9.45 -6.71
N VAL A 111 -1.02 10.01 -5.76
CA VAL A 111 -2.22 9.37 -5.19
C VAL A 111 -3.33 9.22 -6.24
N GLY A 112 -3.45 10.18 -7.15
CA GLY A 112 -4.35 10.11 -8.31
C GLY A 112 -4.07 8.89 -9.18
N THR A 113 -2.80 8.69 -9.58
CA THR A 113 -2.37 7.53 -10.37
C THR A 113 -2.64 6.21 -9.65
N LEU A 114 -2.27 6.08 -8.37
CA LEU A 114 -2.52 4.84 -7.61
C LEU A 114 -4.02 4.51 -7.49
N ASN A 115 -4.87 5.52 -7.29
CA ASN A 115 -6.32 5.35 -7.26
C ASN A 115 -6.91 4.98 -8.62
N ALA A 116 -6.37 5.53 -9.70
CA ALA A 116 -6.90 5.35 -11.05
C ALA A 116 -6.42 4.06 -11.72
N GLU A 117 -5.18 3.65 -11.50
CA GLU A 117 -4.55 2.58 -12.28
C GLU A 117 -4.39 1.27 -11.51
N LEU A 118 -3.94 1.34 -10.26
CA LEU A 118 -3.70 0.14 -9.46
C LEU A 118 -4.99 -0.31 -8.75
N ARG A 119 -5.63 0.59 -8.01
CA ARG A 119 -6.75 0.23 -7.14
C ARG A 119 -7.95 -0.45 -7.81
N PRO A 120 -8.30 -0.21 -9.08
CA PRO A 120 -9.37 -0.95 -9.74
C PRO A 120 -9.13 -2.46 -9.83
N GLN A 121 -7.89 -2.92 -9.73
CA GLN A 121 -7.51 -4.33 -9.88
C GLN A 121 -7.34 -5.08 -8.55
N LYS A 122 -7.64 -4.41 -7.44
CA LYS A 122 -7.68 -5.04 -6.12
C LYS A 122 -8.55 -6.32 -6.09
N PRO A 123 -8.24 -7.25 -5.17
CA PRO A 123 -7.15 -7.19 -4.20
C PRO A 123 -5.82 -7.61 -4.82
N TYR A 124 -4.73 -7.00 -4.37
CA TYR A 124 -3.37 -7.43 -4.66
C TYR A 124 -2.79 -8.26 -3.53
N VAL A 125 -2.05 -9.30 -3.88
CA VAL A 125 -1.19 -10.03 -2.96
C VAL A 125 0.26 -9.86 -3.39
N MET A 126 1.14 -9.61 -2.42
CA MET A 126 2.56 -9.61 -2.67
C MET A 126 3.05 -11.06 -2.81
N THR A 127 3.56 -11.39 -3.99
CA THR A 127 4.08 -12.73 -4.30
C THR A 127 5.60 -12.78 -4.27
N HIS A 128 6.27 -11.62 -4.35
CA HIS A 128 7.70 -11.52 -4.18
C HIS A 128 8.10 -10.20 -3.50
N TYR A 129 9.16 -10.24 -2.69
CA TYR A 129 9.82 -9.06 -2.15
C TYR A 129 11.34 -9.18 -2.30
N GLU A 130 11.95 -8.16 -2.89
CA GLU A 130 13.40 -8.07 -3.05
C GLU A 130 13.88 -6.71 -2.54
N GLN A 131 14.84 -6.73 -1.61
CA GLN A 131 15.58 -5.53 -1.25
C GLN A 131 16.72 -5.34 -2.25
N THR A 132 16.62 -4.34 -3.12
CA THR A 132 17.57 -4.08 -4.20
C THR A 132 18.80 -3.30 -3.73
N ASP A 133 18.66 -2.49 -2.68
CA ASP A 133 19.75 -1.78 -2.00
C ASP A 133 19.36 -1.49 -0.52
N GLN A 134 20.21 -0.82 0.26
CA GLN A 134 19.95 -0.49 1.68
C GLN A 134 18.65 0.32 1.87
N ALA A 135 18.29 1.16 0.89
CA ALA A 135 17.15 2.07 0.95
C ALA A 135 16.10 1.84 -0.14
N SER A 136 16.20 0.75 -0.91
CA SER A 136 15.36 0.49 -2.08
C SER A 136 14.88 -0.95 -2.13
N ALA A 137 13.63 -1.15 -2.52
CA ALA A 137 13.05 -2.48 -2.69
C ALA A 137 12.10 -2.53 -3.89
N MET A 138 11.88 -3.75 -4.36
CA MET A 138 10.89 -4.14 -5.34
C MET A 138 9.93 -5.15 -4.70
N MET A 139 8.64 -5.01 -4.96
CA MET A 139 7.65 -6.03 -4.63
C MET A 139 6.79 -6.37 -5.84
N THR A 140 6.66 -7.67 -6.13
CA THR A 140 5.76 -8.15 -7.17
C THR A 140 4.36 -8.30 -6.59
N LEU A 141 3.41 -7.56 -7.13
CA LEU A 141 2.01 -7.55 -6.73
C LEU A 141 1.17 -8.29 -7.77
N THR A 142 0.54 -9.37 -7.34
CA THR A 142 -0.37 -10.17 -8.17
C THR A 142 -1.82 -9.85 -7.79
N PRO A 143 -2.66 -9.37 -8.73
CA PRO A 143 -4.08 -9.20 -8.47
C PRO A 143 -4.80 -10.57 -8.40
N ASP A 144 -5.84 -10.70 -7.56
CA ASP A 144 -6.65 -11.93 -7.49
C ASP A 144 -7.50 -12.15 -8.76
N ILE A 145 -7.73 -11.10 -9.54
CA ILE A 145 -8.39 -11.17 -10.85
C ILE A 145 -7.37 -11.51 -11.93
N SER A 146 -7.82 -11.91 -13.13
CA SER A 146 -6.96 -12.32 -14.26
C SER A 146 -6.13 -11.19 -14.89
N ALA A 147 -5.81 -10.14 -14.14
CA ALA A 147 -4.93 -9.07 -14.57
C ALA A 147 -3.46 -9.48 -14.40
N GLN A 148 -2.57 -8.76 -15.09
CA GLN A 148 -1.15 -9.08 -15.06
C GLN A 148 -0.53 -8.68 -13.72
N PRO A 149 0.42 -9.48 -13.18
CA PRO A 149 1.25 -9.03 -12.08
C PRO A 149 2.05 -7.80 -12.47
N LEU A 150 2.39 -6.98 -11.48
CA LEU A 150 3.23 -5.81 -11.64
C LEU A 150 4.37 -5.82 -10.62
N ASP A 151 5.51 -5.26 -11.01
CA ASP A 151 6.60 -4.96 -10.10
C ASP A 151 6.45 -3.51 -9.63
N LEU A 152 6.35 -3.31 -8.31
CA LEU A 152 6.32 -2.00 -7.69
C LEU A 152 7.65 -1.73 -7.02
N HIS A 153 8.32 -0.68 -7.47
CA HIS A 153 9.62 -0.23 -6.96
C HIS A 153 9.42 0.98 -6.06
N PHE A 154 10.14 1.00 -4.94
CA PHE A 154 10.14 2.13 -4.04
C PHE A 154 11.48 2.30 -3.32
N SER A 155 11.77 3.55 -2.98
CA SER A 155 12.93 3.92 -2.17
C SER A 155 12.53 4.85 -1.04
N ILE A 156 13.29 4.82 0.06
CA ILE A 156 13.05 5.67 1.23
C ILE A 156 14.28 6.49 1.61
N ASP A 157 14.06 7.65 2.24
CA ASP A 157 15.11 8.40 2.93
C ASP A 157 15.37 7.84 4.35
N GLU A 158 16.33 8.44 5.07
CA GLU A 158 16.66 8.06 6.46
C GLU A 158 15.48 8.23 7.43
N ALA A 159 14.51 9.09 7.11
CA ALA A 159 13.29 9.28 7.89
C ALA A 159 12.19 8.28 7.52
N GLY A 160 12.40 7.44 6.50
CA GLY A 160 11.43 6.45 6.01
C GLY A 160 10.35 7.06 5.12
N ARG A 161 10.63 8.21 4.49
CA ARG A 161 9.75 8.84 3.51
C ARG A 161 10.12 8.40 2.11
N LEU A 162 9.13 8.23 1.26
CA LEU A 162 9.31 7.82 -0.13
C LEU A 162 10.07 8.88 -0.92
N THR A 163 11.21 8.48 -1.48
CA THR A 163 12.00 9.27 -2.42
C THR A 163 11.74 8.84 -3.87
N GLU A 164 11.24 7.62 -4.06
CA GLU A 164 10.89 7.05 -5.35
C GLU A 164 9.70 6.09 -5.21
N LEU A 165 8.78 6.11 -6.18
CA LEU A 165 7.68 5.15 -6.30
C LEU A 165 7.25 5.04 -7.76
N TRP A 166 7.38 3.85 -8.35
CA TRP A 166 6.89 3.55 -9.69
C TRP A 166 6.55 2.07 -9.82
N TYR A 167 5.89 1.70 -10.91
CA TYR A 167 5.60 0.31 -11.22
C TYR A 167 5.68 0.04 -12.72
N ARG A 168 5.77 -1.24 -13.06
CA ARG A 168 5.71 -1.76 -14.42
C ARG A 168 5.00 -3.11 -14.44
N ASP A 169 4.48 -3.50 -15.58
CA ASP A 169 4.00 -4.87 -15.78
C ASP A 169 5.20 -5.84 -15.74
N THR A 170 5.05 -7.00 -15.09
CA THR A 170 6.15 -7.99 -15.00
C THR A 170 6.55 -8.57 -16.36
N ASN A 171 5.66 -8.46 -17.36
CA ASN A 171 5.86 -8.97 -18.71
C ASN A 171 6.25 -7.87 -19.71
N ASP A 172 6.58 -6.66 -19.27
CA ASP A 172 6.98 -5.58 -20.20
C ASP A 172 8.29 -5.96 -20.94
N PRO A 173 8.24 -6.27 -22.25
CA PRO A 173 9.42 -6.67 -23.01
C PRO A 173 10.44 -5.53 -23.15
N SER A 174 10.02 -4.28 -22.92
CA SER A 174 10.87 -3.10 -23.00
C SER A 174 11.93 -3.06 -21.90
N ALA A 175 11.74 -3.81 -20.81
CA ALA A 175 12.69 -3.92 -19.70
C ALA A 175 13.87 -4.88 -19.99
N SER A 176 13.74 -5.77 -20.98
CA SER A 176 14.76 -6.76 -21.36
C SER A 176 15.54 -6.38 -22.63
N ALA A 177 15.20 -5.26 -23.26
CA ALA A 177 15.93 -4.75 -24.40
C ALA A 177 17.24 -4.09 -23.91
N ASP A 178 18.31 -4.87 -23.86
CA ASP A 178 19.67 -4.34 -23.83
C ASP A 178 19.87 -3.52 -25.13
N PRO A 179 20.13 -2.19 -25.05
CA PRO A 179 20.36 -1.36 -26.24
C PRO A 179 21.65 -1.73 -27.00
N SER A 180 22.39 -2.75 -26.56
CA SER A 180 23.64 -3.19 -27.16
C SER A 180 23.48 -4.00 -28.47
N ASP A 181 22.28 -4.46 -28.84
CA ASP A 181 22.08 -5.26 -30.07
C ASP A 181 21.75 -4.43 -31.34
N GLU A 182 21.52 -3.12 -31.23
CA GLU A 182 21.13 -2.29 -32.39
C GLU A 182 22.31 -1.71 -33.21
N ALA A 183 23.55 -2.11 -32.94
CA ALA A 183 24.75 -1.56 -33.61
C ALA A 183 25.33 -2.42 -34.75
N SER A 184 24.75 -3.58 -35.09
CA SER A 184 25.35 -4.50 -36.08
C SER A 184 24.65 -4.57 -37.45
N ALA A 185 23.63 -3.74 -37.71
CA ALA A 185 23.06 -3.63 -39.05
C ALA A 185 23.87 -2.64 -39.90
N ASP A 186 25.06 -3.05 -40.34
CA ASP A 186 25.79 -2.40 -41.44
C ASP A 186 25.10 -2.76 -42.77
N PRO A 187 24.56 -1.79 -43.53
CA PRO A 187 24.08 -2.05 -44.87
C PRO A 187 25.25 -1.96 -45.86
N SER A 188 25.71 -3.12 -46.33
CA SER A 188 26.59 -3.23 -47.50
C SER A 188 25.98 -4.10 -48.59
#